data_AF-A0A529FU91-F1
#
_entry.id   AF-A0A529FU91-F1
#
_cell.length_a   1.000
_cell.length_b   1.000
_cell.length_c   1.000
_cell.angle_alpha   90.00
_cell.angle_beta   90.00
_cell.angle_gamma   90.00
#
_symmetry.space_group_name_H-M   'P 1'
#
loop_
_entity.id
_entity.type
_entity.pdbx_description
1 polymer ?
#
loop_
_entity_poly.entity_id
_entity_poly.type
_entity_poly.pdbx_seq_one_letter_code
_entity_poly.pdbx_strand_id
1 'polypeptide(L)'
;IGPLYRGVSKARAYERARDWIGRVGLGRFEKHYPHQLSGGMRKRVALAQTFINQPKILLMDEPFSALDMQTRTAMQDELLDMWSEQKSSVVFVTHDLEEAVALADKVYVLTAGPGTVKSVYRIDLPRPRVMADIRYDPKFVEIAKVIWNDLREEVQLGQSRSLQTGH
;
A
#
# COMPACT_ATOMS: atom_id res chain seq x y z
N ILE A 1 -12.33 4.57 14.41
CA ILE A 1 -12.26 3.87 15.73
C ILE A 1 -10.79 3.73 16.08
N GLY A 2 -10.35 4.16 17.27
CA GLY A 2 -8.94 4.10 17.68
C GLY A 2 -8.70 3.19 18.88
N PRO A 3 -7.45 3.00 19.34
CA PRO A 3 -7.11 2.07 20.43
C PRO A 3 -7.89 2.27 21.73
N LEU A 4 -8.25 3.52 22.06
CA LEU A 4 -9.09 3.85 23.23
C LEU A 4 -10.45 3.13 23.19
N TYR A 5 -11.09 3.10 22.02
CA TYR A 5 -12.38 2.42 21.81
C TYR A 5 -12.25 0.89 21.85
N ARG A 6 -11.03 0.37 21.79
CA ARG A 6 -10.71 -1.06 21.90
C ARG A 6 -10.23 -1.45 23.30
N GLY A 7 -10.44 -0.59 24.31
CA GLY A 7 -10.10 -0.87 25.70
C GLY A 7 -8.63 -0.65 26.07
N VAL A 8 -7.82 -0.05 25.20
CA VAL A 8 -6.43 0.29 25.51
C VAL A 8 -6.41 1.50 26.46
N SER A 9 -5.58 1.44 27.51
CA SER A 9 -5.45 2.56 28.47
C SER A 9 -4.99 3.84 27.77
N LYS A 10 -5.39 5.00 28.31
CA LYS A 10 -5.06 6.31 27.71
C LYS A 10 -3.56 6.46 27.50
N ALA A 11 -2.74 6.15 28.51
CA ALA A 11 -1.29 6.24 28.39
C ALA A 11 -0.74 5.40 27.21
N ARG A 12 -1.16 4.14 27.10
CA ARG A 12 -0.72 3.24 26.02
C ARG A 12 -1.25 3.66 24.65
N ALA A 13 -2.48 4.15 24.57
CA ALA A 13 -3.04 4.62 23.31
C ALA A 13 -2.26 5.83 22.75
N TYR A 14 -1.89 6.77 23.61
CA TYR A 14 -1.09 7.93 23.21
C TYR A 14 0.37 7.59 22.89
N GLU A 15 0.96 6.64 23.62
CA GLU A 15 2.28 6.08 23.31
C GLU A 15 2.30 5.48 21.90
N ARG A 16 1.36 4.57 21.60
CA ARG A 16 1.22 3.98 20.26
C ARG A 16 0.97 5.04 19.19
N ALA A 17 0.12 6.03 19.47
CA ALA A 17 -0.16 7.10 18.52
C ALA A 17 1.11 7.90 18.16
N ARG A 18 1.95 8.24 19.15
CA ARG A 18 3.22 8.93 18.90
C ARG A 18 4.20 8.10 18.09
N ASP A 19 4.32 6.81 18.40
CA ASP A 19 5.15 5.89 17.62
C ASP A 19 4.71 5.85 16.15
N TRP A 20 3.42 5.66 15.89
CA TRP A 20 2.87 5.65 14.54
C TRP A 20 3.03 6.99 13.81
N ILE A 21 2.86 8.12 14.50
CA ILE A 21 3.11 9.45 13.91
C ILE A 21 4.58 9.60 13.52
N GLY A 22 5.50 9.06 14.31
CA GLY A 22 6.92 8.97 13.98
C GLY A 22 7.18 8.14 12.73
N ARG A 23 6.63 6.91 12.67
CA ARG A 23 6.80 5.99 11.53
C ARG A 23 6.31 6.56 10.20
N VAL A 24 5.23 7.35 10.20
CA VAL A 24 4.74 8.02 8.97
C VAL A 24 5.47 9.35 8.66
N GLY A 25 6.56 9.66 9.35
CA GLY A 25 7.36 10.86 9.11
C GLY A 25 6.67 12.15 9.54
N LEU A 26 5.74 12.08 10.50
CA LEU A 26 4.93 13.23 10.96
C LEU A 26 5.22 13.66 12.41
N GLY A 27 6.31 13.20 13.04
CA GLY A 27 6.66 13.56 14.42
C GLY A 27 6.67 15.06 14.73
N ARG A 28 7.01 15.91 13.74
CA ARG A 28 7.00 17.39 13.89
C ARG A 28 5.60 18.00 13.82
N PHE A 29 4.58 17.23 13.46
CA PHE A 29 3.23 17.69 13.16
C PHE A 29 2.18 17.18 14.16
N GLU A 30 2.59 16.57 15.29
CA GLU A 30 1.70 16.01 16.31
C GLU A 30 0.62 16.96 16.82
N LYS A 31 0.93 18.26 16.88
CA LYS A 31 0.02 19.31 17.38
C LYS A 31 -0.80 20.00 16.28
N HIS A 32 -0.63 19.61 15.01
CA HIS A 32 -1.34 20.24 13.90
C HIS A 32 -2.75 19.67 13.76
N TYR A 33 -3.71 20.55 13.52
CA TYR A 33 -5.09 20.18 13.23
C TYR A 33 -5.22 19.67 11.78
N PRO A 34 -6.25 18.84 11.46
CA PRO A 34 -6.41 18.26 10.13
C PRO A 34 -6.40 19.26 8.96
N HIS A 35 -6.92 20.48 9.17
CA HIS A 35 -6.94 21.53 8.16
C HIS A 35 -5.56 22.19 7.91
N GLN A 36 -4.60 22.00 8.83
CA GLN A 36 -3.23 22.50 8.70
C GLN A 36 -2.30 21.50 8.01
N LEU A 37 -2.78 20.28 7.74
CA LEU A 37 -2.02 19.22 7.08
C LEU A 37 -2.25 19.28 5.57
N SER A 38 -1.20 19.05 4.77
CA SER A 38 -1.36 18.86 3.31
C SER A 38 -2.17 17.59 2.99
N GLY A 39 -2.67 17.47 1.76
CA GLY A 39 -3.40 16.26 1.34
C GLY A 39 -2.61 14.96 1.56
N GLY A 40 -1.32 14.95 1.24
CA GLY A 40 -0.44 13.80 1.48
C GLY A 40 -0.17 13.54 2.96
N MET A 41 -0.09 14.58 3.79
CA MET A 41 0.01 14.41 5.25
C MET A 41 -1.27 13.80 5.83
N ARG A 42 -2.45 14.20 5.35
CA ARG A 42 -3.72 13.60 5.78
C ARG A 42 -3.82 12.12 5.38
N LYS A 43 -3.38 11.75 4.17
CA LYS A 43 -3.30 10.34 3.75
C LYS A 43 -2.39 9.52 4.67
N ARG A 44 -1.21 10.06 5.02
CA ARG A 44 -0.29 9.47 6.01
C ARG A 44 -0.93 9.22 7.38
N VAL A 45 -1.65 10.23 7.90
CA VAL A 45 -2.38 10.08 9.17
C VAL A 45 -3.46 9.00 9.06
N ALA A 46 -4.20 8.93 7.95
CA ALA A 46 -5.22 7.90 7.74
C ALA A 46 -4.62 6.48 7.71
N LEU A 47 -3.45 6.31 7.11
CA LEU A 47 -2.72 5.04 7.10
C LEU A 47 -2.32 4.62 8.52
N ALA A 48 -1.66 5.52 9.27
CA ALA A 48 -1.31 5.30 10.68
C ALA A 48 -2.53 4.95 11.54
N GLN A 49 -3.64 5.67 11.37
CA GLN A 49 -4.90 5.40 12.07
C GLN A 49 -5.47 4.02 11.74
N THR A 50 -5.20 3.50 10.55
CA THR A 50 -5.64 2.17 10.15
C THR A 50 -4.73 1.11 10.77
N PHE A 51 -3.41 1.25 10.65
CA PHE A 51 -2.45 0.24 11.08
C PHE A 51 -2.34 0.13 12.60
N ILE A 52 -2.47 1.26 13.34
CA ILE A 52 -2.47 1.25 14.81
C ILE A 52 -3.56 0.35 15.41
N ASN A 53 -4.62 0.04 14.65
CA ASN A 53 -5.71 -0.81 15.12
C ASN A 53 -5.49 -2.30 14.82
N GLN A 54 -4.40 -2.68 14.15
CA GLN A 54 -4.10 -4.06 13.79
C GLN A 54 -5.32 -4.78 13.17
N PRO A 55 -5.84 -4.26 12.04
CA PRO A 55 -7.03 -4.81 11.41
C PRO A 55 -6.78 -6.23 10.89
N LYS A 56 -7.80 -7.09 11.03
CA LYS A 56 -7.79 -8.45 10.45
C LYS A 56 -8.01 -8.43 8.93
N ILE A 57 -8.69 -7.40 8.41
CA ILE A 57 -8.96 -7.20 6.99
C ILE A 57 -8.64 -5.75 6.65
N LEU A 58 -7.87 -5.54 5.60
CA LEU A 58 -7.42 -4.24 5.15
C LEU A 58 -7.71 -4.07 3.65
N LEU A 59 -8.52 -3.06 3.33
CA LEU A 59 -8.82 -2.66 1.95
C LEU A 59 -8.22 -1.28 1.72
N MET A 60 -7.38 -1.14 0.70
CA MET A 60 -6.66 0.09 0.43
C MET A 60 -6.72 0.46 -1.05
N ASP A 61 -6.90 1.74 -1.32
CA ASP A 61 -6.85 2.30 -2.67
C ASP A 61 -5.71 3.32 -2.75
N GLU A 62 -4.67 2.99 -3.51
CA GLU A 62 -3.46 3.80 -3.68
C GLU A 62 -2.82 4.27 -2.36
N PRO A 63 -2.62 3.35 -1.36
CA PRO A 63 -2.28 3.73 0.02
C PRO A 63 -0.94 4.45 0.14
N PHE A 64 0.01 4.16 -0.74
CA PHE A 64 1.39 4.61 -0.65
C PHE A 64 1.77 5.70 -1.66
N SER A 65 0.86 6.02 -2.60
CA SER A 65 1.06 7.00 -3.69
C SER A 65 1.49 8.38 -3.21
N ALA A 66 1.03 8.81 -2.03
CA ALA A 66 1.28 10.15 -1.49
C ALA A 66 2.48 10.22 -0.54
N LEU A 67 3.25 9.13 -0.44
CA LEU A 67 4.42 9.01 0.44
C LEU A 67 5.70 9.27 -0.33
N ASP A 68 6.66 9.91 0.34
CA ASP A 68 8.05 9.89 -0.11
C ASP A 68 8.62 8.47 -0.03
N MET A 69 9.74 8.23 -0.71
CA MET A 69 10.34 6.90 -0.82
C MET A 69 10.60 6.27 0.56
N GLN A 70 11.23 6.98 1.48
CA GLN A 70 11.64 6.41 2.77
C GLN A 70 10.42 6.02 3.61
N THR A 71 9.43 6.91 3.70
CA THR A 71 8.18 6.63 4.41
C THR A 71 7.41 5.50 3.72
N ARG A 72 7.43 5.45 2.38
CA ARG A 72 6.79 4.38 1.60
C ARG A 72 7.34 3.01 1.96
N THR A 73 8.65 2.82 1.87
CA THR A 73 9.30 1.55 2.20
C THR A 73 9.00 1.11 3.63
N ALA A 74 9.10 2.02 4.60
CA ALA A 74 8.78 1.70 6.00
C ALA A 74 7.33 1.22 6.18
N MET A 75 6.37 1.83 5.47
CA MET A 75 4.96 1.43 5.54
C MET A 75 4.65 0.13 4.79
N GLN A 76 5.38 -0.15 3.73
CA GLN A 76 5.30 -1.42 3.00
C GLN A 76 5.86 -2.58 3.83
N ASP A 77 7.00 -2.39 4.49
CA ASP A 77 7.58 -3.38 5.40
C ASP A 77 6.63 -3.64 6.58
N GLU A 78 6.05 -2.61 7.18
CA GLU A 78 5.04 -2.74 8.24
C GLU A 78 3.80 -3.54 7.79
N LEU A 79 3.36 -3.34 6.54
CA LEU A 79 2.26 -4.11 5.97
C LEU A 79 2.63 -5.61 5.84
N LEU A 80 3.85 -5.92 5.44
CA LEU A 80 4.37 -7.28 5.39
C LEU A 80 4.46 -7.91 6.77
N ASP A 81 4.93 -7.17 7.77
CA ASP A 81 5.02 -7.61 9.15
C ASP A 81 3.63 -7.94 9.70
N MET A 82 2.67 -7.04 9.53
CA MET A 82 1.26 -7.28 9.91
C MET A 82 0.68 -8.53 9.25
N TRP A 83 0.93 -8.73 7.96
CA TRP A 83 0.50 -9.94 7.27
C TRP A 83 1.15 -11.19 7.86
N SER A 84 2.46 -11.13 8.18
CA SER A 84 3.23 -12.28 8.64
C SER A 84 2.89 -12.71 10.08
N GLU A 85 2.73 -11.74 10.98
CA GLU A 85 2.49 -11.98 12.40
C GLU A 85 1.01 -12.25 12.69
N GLN A 86 0.11 -11.49 12.06
CA GLN A 86 -1.31 -11.44 12.46
C GLN A 86 -2.23 -12.13 11.45
N LYS A 87 -1.68 -12.67 10.34
CA LYS A 87 -2.44 -13.29 9.24
C LYS A 87 -3.56 -12.38 8.72
N SER A 88 -3.30 -11.07 8.71
CA SER A 88 -4.24 -10.09 8.19
C SER A 88 -4.47 -10.31 6.70
N SER A 89 -5.73 -10.29 6.27
CA SER A 89 -6.09 -10.32 4.85
C SER A 89 -5.99 -8.92 4.28
N VAL A 90 -5.13 -8.72 3.28
CA VAL A 90 -4.90 -7.42 2.66
C VAL A 90 -5.31 -7.47 1.20
N VAL A 91 -6.13 -6.51 0.79
CA VAL A 91 -6.42 -6.23 -0.62
C VAL A 91 -6.09 -4.76 -0.84
N PHE A 92 -5.24 -4.48 -1.81
CA PHE A 92 -4.90 -3.12 -2.17
C PHE A 92 -4.88 -2.94 -3.69
N VAL A 93 -5.23 -1.73 -4.12
CA VAL A 93 -5.12 -1.28 -5.50
C VAL A 93 -3.92 -0.35 -5.58
N THR A 94 -3.08 -0.57 -6.59
CA THR A 94 -1.89 0.25 -6.89
C THR A 94 -1.66 0.30 -8.39
N HIS A 95 -1.07 1.39 -8.85
CA HIS A 95 -0.50 1.53 -10.19
C HIS A 95 1.00 1.22 -10.22
N ASP A 96 1.61 0.94 -9.07
CA ASP A 96 3.03 0.60 -8.95
C ASP A 96 3.22 -0.92 -9.01
N LEU A 97 3.94 -1.37 -10.04
CA LEU A 97 4.21 -2.77 -10.27
C LEU A 97 5.13 -3.37 -9.19
N GLU A 98 6.10 -2.61 -8.70
CA GLU A 98 7.01 -3.11 -7.67
C GLU A 98 6.23 -3.40 -6.39
N GLU A 99 5.29 -2.52 -6.03
CA GLU A 99 4.39 -2.74 -4.89
C GLU A 99 3.55 -4.00 -5.06
N ALA A 100 2.95 -4.18 -6.25
CA ALA A 100 2.10 -5.33 -6.54
C ALA A 100 2.88 -6.65 -6.39
N VAL A 101 4.09 -6.73 -6.95
CA VAL A 101 4.90 -7.96 -6.90
C VAL A 101 5.50 -8.17 -5.51
N ALA A 102 5.98 -7.12 -4.86
CA ALA A 102 6.68 -7.27 -3.59
C ALA A 102 5.71 -7.65 -2.45
N LEU A 103 4.52 -7.03 -2.41
CA LEU A 103 3.59 -7.17 -1.29
C LEU A 103 2.59 -8.32 -1.44
N ALA A 104 2.20 -8.66 -2.68
CA ALA A 104 1.08 -9.57 -2.89
C ALA A 104 1.50 -11.04 -2.97
N ASP A 105 0.62 -11.94 -2.52
CA ASP A 105 0.69 -13.36 -2.88
C ASP A 105 0.04 -13.63 -4.25
N LYS A 106 -0.88 -12.75 -4.65
CA LYS A 106 -1.63 -12.85 -5.90
C LYS A 106 -1.90 -11.45 -6.45
N VAL A 107 -1.57 -11.24 -7.72
CA VAL A 107 -1.80 -9.98 -8.45
C VAL A 107 -2.91 -10.21 -9.47
N TYR A 108 -3.88 -9.30 -9.49
CA TYR A 108 -4.97 -9.27 -10.46
C TYR A 108 -4.73 -8.08 -11.38
N VAL A 109 -4.59 -8.31 -12.68
CA VAL A 109 -4.54 -7.22 -13.67
C VAL A 109 -5.96 -6.97 -14.17
N LEU A 110 -6.37 -5.71 -14.14
CA LEU A 110 -7.67 -5.28 -14.61
C LEU A 110 -7.55 -4.65 -16.00
N THR A 111 -8.57 -4.87 -16.83
CA THR A 111 -8.67 -4.24 -18.16
C THR A 111 -8.95 -2.74 -18.04
N ALA A 112 -8.49 -1.95 -19.02
CA ALA A 112 -8.70 -0.50 -19.08
C ALA A 112 -10.18 -0.08 -19.25
N GLY A 113 -11.05 -1.03 -19.62
CA GLY A 113 -12.51 -0.84 -19.56
C GLY A 113 -13.28 -1.83 -20.45
N PRO A 114 -14.46 -2.31 -20.03
CA PRO A 114 -14.99 -2.32 -18.66
C PRO A 114 -14.03 -3.06 -17.72
N GLY A 115 -13.93 -2.65 -16.44
CA GLY A 115 -12.95 -3.15 -15.46
C GLY A 115 -13.19 -4.61 -15.08
N THR A 116 -12.69 -5.52 -15.90
CA THR A 116 -12.77 -6.97 -15.72
C THR A 116 -11.39 -7.52 -15.42
N VAL A 117 -11.33 -8.67 -14.74
CA VAL A 117 -10.05 -9.35 -14.52
C VAL A 117 -9.53 -9.86 -15.85
N LYS A 118 -8.41 -9.30 -16.31
CA LYS A 118 -7.69 -9.75 -17.52
C LYS A 118 -6.91 -11.03 -17.21
N SER A 119 -6.16 -10.99 -16.13
CA SER A 119 -5.22 -12.03 -15.76
C SER A 119 -4.99 -12.06 -14.25
N VAL A 120 -4.53 -13.22 -13.77
CA VAL A 120 -4.25 -13.46 -12.37
C VAL A 120 -2.90 -14.15 -12.26
N TYR A 121 -1.98 -13.53 -11.52
CA TYR A 121 -0.64 -14.03 -11.29
C TYR A 121 -0.47 -14.44 -9.85
N ARG A 122 0.05 -15.65 -9.62
CA ARG A 122 0.50 -16.08 -8.29
C ARG A 122 1.96 -15.69 -8.11
N ILE A 123 2.28 -15.02 -7.01
CA ILE A 123 3.61 -14.52 -6.73
C ILE A 123 4.35 -15.55 -5.86
N ASP A 124 5.12 -16.42 -6.50
CA ASP A 124 5.93 -17.45 -5.85
C ASP A 124 7.31 -16.94 -5.44
N LEU A 125 7.31 -15.87 -4.64
CA LEU A 125 8.51 -15.33 -4.00
C LEU A 125 8.58 -15.77 -2.54
N PRO A 126 9.73 -16.27 -2.07
CA PRO A 126 9.90 -16.72 -0.69
C PRO A 126 9.67 -15.56 0.29
N ARG A 127 9.25 -15.91 1.51
CA ARG A 127 9.10 -14.96 2.62
C ARG A 127 10.14 -15.29 3.70
N PRO A 128 10.66 -14.29 4.45
CA PRO A 128 10.27 -12.88 4.47
C PRO A 128 10.74 -12.12 3.23
N ARG A 129 9.94 -11.14 2.79
CA ARG A 129 10.31 -10.21 1.72
C ARG A 129 10.73 -8.91 2.37
N VAL A 130 11.86 -8.35 1.96
CA VAL A 130 12.33 -7.04 2.43
C VAL A 130 12.31 -6.13 1.22
N MET A 131 11.57 -5.02 1.27
CA MET A 131 11.39 -4.14 0.11
C MET A 131 12.70 -3.64 -0.48
N ALA A 132 13.70 -3.36 0.37
CA ALA A 132 15.01 -2.88 -0.04
C ALA A 132 15.78 -3.87 -0.94
N ASP A 133 15.59 -5.19 -0.71
CA ASP A 133 16.42 -6.23 -1.31
C ASP A 133 15.67 -7.03 -2.39
N ILE A 134 14.36 -7.24 -2.22
CA ILE A 134 13.57 -8.17 -3.05
C ILE A 134 13.54 -7.77 -4.53
N ARG A 135 13.65 -6.47 -4.82
CA ARG A 135 13.68 -5.96 -6.21
C ARG A 135 14.87 -6.45 -7.04
N TYR A 136 15.93 -6.91 -6.37
CA TYR A 136 17.13 -7.45 -7.01
C TYR A 136 17.09 -8.96 -7.21
N ASP A 137 16.08 -9.66 -6.67
CA ASP A 137 15.90 -11.09 -6.89
C ASP A 137 15.58 -11.35 -8.39
N PRO A 138 16.33 -12.23 -9.07
CA PRO A 138 16.05 -12.58 -10.46
C PRO A 138 14.60 -13.02 -10.71
N LYS A 139 13.99 -13.77 -9.77
CA LYS A 139 12.59 -14.19 -9.88
C LYS A 139 11.64 -13.02 -9.77
N PHE A 140 11.96 -12.03 -8.93
CA PHE A 140 11.16 -10.81 -8.84
C PHE A 140 11.14 -10.09 -10.19
N VAL A 141 12.31 -9.92 -10.80
CA VAL A 141 12.46 -9.26 -12.10
C VAL A 141 11.71 -10.02 -13.20
N GLU A 142 11.77 -11.35 -13.20
CA GLU A 142 11.03 -12.19 -14.14
C GLU A 142 9.51 -12.02 -14.00
N ILE A 143 9.00 -12.11 -12.77
CA ILE A 143 7.56 -11.94 -12.48
C ILE A 143 7.11 -10.52 -12.88
N ALA A 144 7.85 -9.50 -12.46
CA ALA A 144 7.55 -8.11 -12.79
C ALA A 144 7.52 -7.90 -14.31
N LYS A 145 8.49 -8.46 -15.05
CA LYS A 145 8.52 -8.34 -16.52
C LYS A 145 7.29 -8.96 -17.19
N VAL A 146 6.83 -10.12 -16.73
CA VAL A 146 5.62 -10.78 -17.27
C VAL A 146 4.39 -9.90 -17.03
N ILE A 147 4.19 -9.45 -15.79
CA ILE A 147 3.03 -8.63 -15.42
C ILE A 147 3.07 -7.26 -16.13
N TRP A 148 4.27 -6.66 -16.27
CA TRP A 148 4.44 -5.40 -16.98
C TRP A 148 4.04 -5.47 -18.44
N ASN A 149 4.42 -6.53 -19.14
CA ASN A 149 4.06 -6.69 -20.55
C ASN A 149 2.55 -6.77 -20.74
N ASP A 150 1.86 -7.47 -19.83
CA ASP A 150 0.41 -7.58 -19.83
C ASP A 150 -0.29 -6.25 -19.49
N LEU A 151 0.22 -5.53 -18.48
CA LEU A 151 -0.29 -4.22 -18.06
C LEU A 151 -0.07 -3.15 -19.13
N ARG A 152 1.08 -3.17 -19.83
CA ARG A 152 1.43 -2.21 -20.90
C ARG A 152 0.36 -2.16 -21.98
N GLU A 153 -0.15 -3.31 -22.40
CA GLU A 153 -1.19 -3.38 -23.43
C GLU A 153 -2.45 -2.63 -22.97
N GLU A 154 -2.84 -2.80 -21.71
CA GLU A 154 -4.00 -2.11 -21.13
C GLU A 154 -3.77 -0.61 -20.98
N VAL A 155 -2.58 -0.19 -20.53
CA VAL A 155 -2.26 1.24 -20.39
C VAL A 155 -2.34 1.95 -21.74
N GLN A 156 -1.84 1.33 -22.81
CA GLN A 156 -1.91 1.87 -24.18
C GLN A 156 -3.35 1.96 -24.69
N LEU A 157 -4.18 0.94 -24.43
CA LEU A 157 -5.60 0.92 -24.78
C LEU A 157 -6.39 1.98 -24.02
N GLY A 158 -6.11 2.16 -22.72
CA GLY A 158 -6.71 3.19 -21.87
C GLY A 158 -6.39 4.60 -22.35
N GLN A 159 -5.13 4.89 -22.69
CA GLN A 159 -4.72 6.18 -23.25
C GLN A 159 -5.42 6.47 -24.58
N SER A 160 -5.46 5.49 -25.48
CA SER A 160 -6.11 5.62 -26.79
C SER A 160 -7.62 5.88 -26.68
N ARG A 161 -8.31 5.24 -25.72
CA ARG A 161 -9.72 5.52 -25.42
C ARG A 161 -9.95 6.89 -24.81
N SER A 162 -9.12 7.31 -23.86
CA SER A 162 -9.24 8.63 -23.23
C SER A 162 -9.10 9.78 -24.25
N LEU A 163 -8.27 9.58 -25.29
CA LEU A 163 -8.13 10.50 -26.42
C LEU A 163 -9.35 10.49 -27.36
N GLN A 164 -10.09 9.38 -27.45
CA GLN A 164 -11.30 9.25 -28.28
C GLN A 164 -12.58 9.72 -27.60
N THR A 165 -12.69 9.63 -26.26
CA THR A 165 -13.86 10.07 -25.48
C THR A 165 -13.80 11.55 -25.09
N GLY A 166 -12.79 12.30 -25.53
CA GLY A 166 -12.60 13.73 -25.25
C GLY A 166 -13.40 14.69 -26.14
N HIS A 167 -14.57 14.26 -26.65
CA HIS A 167 -15.52 15.10 -27.40
C HIS A 167 -16.89 15.13 -26.73
#